data_AF-A0A1B6Z4R6-F1
#
_entry.id   AF-A0A1B6Z4R6-F1
#
_cell.length_a   1.000
_cell.length_b   1.000
_cell.length_c   1.000
_cell.angle_alpha   90.00
_cell.angle_beta   90.00
_cell.angle_gamma   90.00
#
_symmetry.space_group_name_H-M   'P 1'
#
loop_
_entity.id
_entity.type
_entity.pdbx_description
1 polymer ?
#
loop_
_entity_poly.entity_id
_entity_poly.type
_entity_poly.pdbx_seq_one_letter_code
_entity_poly.pdbx_strand_id
1 'polypeptide(L)'
;MFGVFSLLTIGAVAGPVAIAVISAWVNAEDELGVTKTSEASRLVAAYRQRLPRHRLFLSIIPPEDGTECGYEVDDVFPDGFGRLVEAVRSQRFTEYAGYYALDRWRNKNRDEEWIAAITTSIDEQMSDFEAGFLRRCIEATLFSDICMKQVAAYGDSGKIPRFDHTRPISPFSGTGIEDQIVCTYVDGVAVRNGISLSDWNFEKKR
;
A
#
# COMPACT_ATOMS: atom_id res chain seq x y z
N MET A 1 -5.41 -32.33 -53.89
CA MET A 1 -6.27 -31.55 -52.97
C MET A 1 -6.48 -32.26 -51.62
N PHE A 2 -5.48 -33.00 -51.11
CA PHE A 2 -5.56 -33.80 -49.87
C PHE A 2 -4.60 -33.34 -48.76
N GLY A 3 -3.71 -32.37 -49.02
CA GLY A 3 -2.69 -31.94 -48.05
C GLY A 3 -3.14 -30.89 -47.04
N VAL A 4 -4.14 -30.07 -47.37
CA VAL A 4 -4.56 -28.94 -46.52
C VAL A 4 -5.49 -29.39 -45.38
N PHE A 5 -6.32 -30.40 -45.61
CA PHE A 5 -7.24 -30.92 -44.59
C PHE A 5 -6.50 -31.65 -43.44
N SER A 6 -5.40 -32.33 -43.73
CA SER A 6 -4.59 -33.02 -42.72
C SER A 6 -3.78 -32.06 -41.82
N LEU A 7 -3.39 -30.89 -42.34
CA LEU A 7 -2.72 -29.85 -41.54
C LEU A 7 -3.69 -29.14 -40.58
N LEU A 8 -4.95 -28.94 -41.00
CA LEU A 8 -5.97 -28.28 -40.19
C LEU A 8 -6.45 -29.16 -39.02
N THR A 9 -6.56 -30.48 -39.20
CA THR A 9 -6.95 -31.40 -38.13
C THR A 9 -5.85 -31.60 -37.09
N ILE A 10 -4.58 -31.65 -37.51
CA ILE A 10 -3.44 -31.70 -36.56
C ILE A 10 -3.36 -30.38 -35.77
N GLY A 11 -3.57 -29.22 -36.41
CA GLY A 11 -3.60 -27.93 -35.72
C GLY A 11 -4.74 -27.80 -34.69
N ALA A 12 -5.94 -28.30 -35.00
CA ALA A 12 -7.10 -28.21 -34.11
C ALA A 12 -7.01 -29.14 -32.89
N VAL A 13 -6.31 -30.27 -32.99
CA VAL A 13 -6.16 -31.23 -31.87
C VAL A 13 -4.88 -30.96 -31.07
N ALA A 14 -3.79 -30.58 -31.72
CA ALA A 14 -2.52 -30.29 -31.03
C ALA A 14 -2.47 -28.86 -30.45
N GLY A 15 -3.26 -27.92 -30.97
CA GLY A 15 -3.32 -26.53 -30.48
C GLY A 15 -3.76 -26.43 -29.02
N PRO A 16 -4.90 -27.02 -28.61
CA PRO A 16 -5.34 -27.00 -27.22
C PRO A 16 -4.35 -27.69 -26.26
N VAL A 17 -3.70 -28.77 -26.71
CA VAL A 17 -2.72 -29.51 -25.91
C VAL A 17 -1.42 -28.72 -25.75
N ALA A 18 -0.95 -28.05 -26.81
CA ALA A 18 0.21 -27.16 -26.72
C ALA A 18 -0.06 -25.96 -25.79
N ILE A 19 -1.26 -25.37 -25.85
CA ILE A 19 -1.66 -24.30 -24.92
C ILE A 19 -1.78 -24.82 -23.48
N ALA A 20 -2.28 -26.04 -23.27
CA ALA A 20 -2.36 -26.67 -21.94
C ALA A 20 -0.96 -26.97 -21.37
N VAL A 21 -0.01 -27.43 -22.19
CA VAL A 21 1.37 -27.69 -21.76
C VAL A 21 2.13 -26.40 -21.49
N ILE A 22 1.95 -25.36 -22.33
CA ILE A 22 2.55 -24.04 -22.10
C ILE A 22 1.97 -23.38 -20.84
N SER A 23 0.65 -23.47 -20.63
CA SER A 23 0.02 -22.95 -19.40
C SER A 23 0.45 -23.72 -18.16
N ALA A 24 0.60 -25.05 -18.24
CA ALA A 24 1.14 -25.85 -17.15
C ALA A 24 2.62 -25.55 -16.86
N TRP A 25 3.43 -25.28 -17.88
CA TRP A 25 4.86 -24.95 -17.72
C TRP A 25 5.05 -23.53 -17.14
N VAL A 26 4.27 -22.55 -17.60
CA VAL A 26 4.22 -21.20 -17.01
C VAL A 26 3.73 -21.24 -15.56
N ASN A 27 2.85 -22.17 -15.19
CA ASN A 27 2.41 -22.37 -13.81
C ASN A 27 3.36 -23.24 -12.97
N ALA A 28 4.32 -23.94 -13.57
CA ALA A 28 5.31 -24.74 -12.84
C ALA A 28 6.53 -23.91 -12.40
N GLU A 29 6.79 -22.78 -13.06
CA GLU A 29 7.80 -21.80 -12.63
C GLU A 29 7.33 -20.90 -11.46
N ASP A 30 6.05 -20.99 -11.05
CA ASP A 30 5.46 -20.27 -9.91
C ASP A 30 5.99 -20.76 -8.52
N GLU A 31 6.83 -21.81 -8.46
CA GLU A 31 7.48 -22.24 -7.20
C GLU A 31 8.67 -21.35 -6.76
N LEU A 32 9.07 -20.36 -7.57
CA LEU A 32 10.17 -19.44 -7.26
C LEU A 32 9.71 -18.01 -6.90
N GLY A 33 8.59 -17.87 -6.19
CA GLY A 33 8.33 -16.72 -5.30
C GLY A 33 8.21 -15.35 -5.96
N VAL A 34 8.04 -15.27 -7.29
CA VAL A 34 7.63 -14.04 -7.96
C VAL A 34 6.12 -14.04 -8.01
N THR A 35 5.49 -13.28 -7.12
CA THR A 35 4.04 -13.05 -7.07
C THR A 35 3.46 -12.88 -8.48
N LYS A 36 2.71 -13.89 -8.93
CA LYS A 36 1.79 -13.79 -10.06
C LYS A 36 0.98 -12.50 -9.88
N THR A 37 1.08 -11.57 -10.82
CA THR A 37 0.31 -10.31 -10.73
C THR A 37 -1.17 -10.68 -10.93
N SER A 38 -1.91 -10.85 -9.83
CA SER A 38 -3.32 -11.24 -9.88
C SER A 38 -4.17 -10.14 -10.54
N GLU A 39 -5.34 -10.50 -11.09
CA GLU A 39 -6.24 -9.49 -11.67
C GLU A 39 -6.71 -8.48 -10.60
N ALA A 40 -6.76 -8.86 -9.32
CA ALA A 40 -6.99 -7.95 -8.21
C ALA A 40 -5.91 -6.86 -8.12
N SER A 41 -4.62 -7.24 -8.22
CA SER A 41 -3.51 -6.27 -8.22
C SER A 41 -3.62 -5.29 -9.40
N ARG A 42 -3.96 -5.80 -10.59
CA ARG A 42 -4.16 -4.98 -11.78
C ARG A 42 -5.37 -4.05 -11.66
N LEU A 43 -6.46 -4.51 -11.05
CA LEU A 43 -7.65 -3.71 -10.75
C LEU A 43 -7.31 -2.56 -9.81
N VAL A 44 -6.61 -2.82 -8.71
CA VAL A 44 -6.19 -1.80 -7.75
C VAL A 44 -5.25 -0.78 -8.40
N ALA A 45 -4.35 -1.22 -9.29
CA ALA A 45 -3.49 -0.32 -10.05
C ALA A 45 -4.30 0.61 -10.99
N ALA A 46 -5.24 0.07 -11.76
CA ALA A 46 -6.10 0.85 -12.65
C ALA A 46 -6.96 1.85 -11.87
N TYR A 47 -7.50 1.42 -10.73
CA TYR A 47 -8.22 2.26 -9.79
C TYR A 47 -7.38 3.45 -9.33
N ARG A 48 -6.16 3.19 -8.84
CA ARG A 48 -5.23 4.23 -8.35
C ARG A 48 -4.83 5.23 -9.44
N GLN A 49 -4.63 4.77 -10.67
CA GLN A 49 -4.30 5.65 -11.80
C GLN A 49 -5.43 6.61 -12.16
N ARG A 50 -6.68 6.24 -11.85
CA ARG A 50 -7.87 7.04 -12.16
C ARG A 50 -8.25 8.03 -11.07
N LEU A 51 -7.72 7.85 -9.84
CA LEU A 51 -7.93 8.80 -8.76
C LEU A 51 -7.43 10.20 -9.14
N PRO A 52 -8.14 11.28 -8.73
CA PRO A 52 -7.62 12.63 -8.85
C PRO A 52 -6.23 12.71 -8.22
N ARG A 53 -5.25 13.35 -8.87
CA ARG A 53 -3.87 13.49 -8.35
C ARG A 53 -3.78 14.11 -6.94
N HIS A 54 -4.87 14.68 -6.45
CA HIS A 54 -5.00 15.31 -5.12
C HIS A 54 -5.94 14.57 -4.16
N ARG A 55 -6.57 13.47 -4.58
CA ARG A 55 -7.36 12.56 -3.73
C ARG A 55 -6.73 11.19 -3.77
N LEU A 56 -5.60 11.06 -3.09
CA LEU A 56 -5.14 9.75 -2.71
C LEU A 56 -6.10 9.24 -1.62
N PHE A 57 -6.21 7.92 -1.45
CA PHE A 57 -6.90 7.23 -0.35
C PHE A 57 -6.36 7.58 1.07
N LEU A 58 -5.69 8.73 1.18
CA LEU A 58 -4.70 9.04 2.21
C LEU A 58 -5.12 10.19 3.12
N SER A 59 -6.26 10.84 2.85
CA SER A 59 -6.73 12.00 3.61
C SER A 59 -7.47 11.62 4.91
N ILE A 60 -6.92 10.69 5.68
CA ILE A 60 -7.21 10.66 7.12
C ILE A 60 -6.24 11.66 7.72
N ILE A 61 -6.76 12.60 8.50
CA ILE A 61 -5.94 13.54 9.26
C ILE A 61 -5.07 12.68 10.20
N PRO A 62 -3.74 12.63 10.01
CA PRO A 62 -2.89 11.94 10.96
C PRO A 62 -3.04 12.60 12.35
N PRO A 63 -2.83 11.88 13.45
CA PRO A 63 -2.74 12.50 14.77
C PRO A 63 -1.69 13.62 14.77
N GLU A 64 -1.81 14.57 15.70
CA GLU A 64 -0.84 15.65 15.83
C GLU A 64 0.57 15.12 16.09
N ASP A 65 1.58 15.75 15.48
CA ASP A 65 2.94 15.24 15.36
C ASP A 65 3.65 14.99 16.70
N GLY A 66 3.89 13.74 17.09
CA GLY A 66 4.56 13.39 18.35
C GLY A 66 3.62 12.95 19.46
N THR A 67 2.31 13.23 19.33
CA THR A 67 1.29 12.75 20.29
C THR A 67 1.17 11.22 20.27
N GLU A 68 1.47 10.58 19.14
CA GLU A 68 1.45 9.13 19.01
C GLU A 68 2.52 8.43 19.86
N CYS A 69 3.56 9.17 20.25
CA CYS A 69 4.65 8.73 21.10
C CYS A 69 4.48 9.14 22.57
N GLY A 70 3.38 9.81 22.92
CA GLY A 70 3.08 10.21 24.29
C GLY A 70 3.68 11.55 24.73
N TYR A 71 4.17 12.36 23.78
CA TYR A 71 4.69 13.70 24.04
C TYR A 71 3.73 14.78 23.52
N GLU A 72 3.75 15.94 24.16
CA GLU A 72 3.17 17.16 23.60
C GLU A 72 4.08 17.69 22.49
N VAL A 73 3.49 18.03 21.35
CA VAL A 73 4.23 18.43 20.13
C VAL A 73 5.14 19.62 20.39
N ASP A 74 4.60 20.64 21.06
CA ASP A 74 5.29 21.91 21.32
C ASP A 74 6.47 21.76 22.31
N ASP A 75 6.47 20.71 23.13
CA ASP A 75 7.58 20.44 24.05
C ASP A 75 8.78 19.83 23.30
N VAL A 76 8.53 18.88 22.40
CA VAL A 76 9.60 18.20 21.65
C VAL A 76 10.04 19.01 20.42
N PHE A 77 9.10 19.65 19.73
CA PHE A 77 9.33 20.40 18.50
C PHE A 77 8.77 21.83 18.60
N PRO A 78 9.34 22.69 19.47
CA PRO A 78 8.88 24.07 19.60
C PRO A 78 9.10 24.82 18.28
N ASP A 79 8.02 25.42 17.76
CA ASP A 79 7.94 26.04 16.43
C ASP A 79 8.32 25.06 15.30
N GLY A 80 7.83 23.81 15.35
CA GLY A 80 8.15 22.77 14.38
C GLY A 80 7.99 23.22 12.93
N PHE A 81 6.85 23.80 12.58
CA PHE A 81 6.62 24.29 11.20
C PHE A 81 7.58 25.43 10.80
N GLY A 82 7.88 26.36 11.70
CA GLY A 82 8.88 27.40 11.46
C GLY A 82 10.27 26.81 11.20
N ARG A 83 10.68 25.81 11.99
CA ARG A 83 11.93 25.06 11.80
C ARG A 83 11.96 24.24 10.53
N LEU A 84 10.82 23.74 10.04
CA LEU A 84 10.74 23.08 8.73
C LEU A 84 11.00 24.09 7.61
N VAL A 85 10.37 25.26 7.68
CA VAL A 85 10.55 26.33 6.68
C VAL A 85 12.00 26.81 6.68
N GLU A 86 12.61 26.96 7.86
CA GLU A 86 14.02 27.31 7.99
C GLU A 86 14.93 26.21 7.41
N ALA A 87 14.67 24.94 7.70
CA ALA A 87 15.43 23.80 7.15
C ALA A 87 15.42 23.82 5.62
N VAL A 88 14.26 24.04 5.00
CA VAL A 88 14.10 24.11 3.55
C VAL A 88 14.87 25.30 2.97
N ARG A 89 14.76 26.47 3.59
CA ARG A 89 15.43 27.69 3.10
C ARG A 89 16.94 27.64 3.27
N SER A 90 17.41 27.10 4.38
CA SER A 90 18.83 27.06 4.74
C SER A 90 19.54 25.80 4.22
N GLN A 91 18.79 24.82 3.70
CA GLN A 91 19.27 23.48 3.35
C GLN A 91 20.00 22.78 4.50
N ARG A 92 19.63 23.09 5.74
CA ARG A 92 20.19 22.48 6.94
C ARG A 92 19.19 21.55 7.58
N PHE A 93 19.73 20.52 8.22
CA PHE A 93 18.93 19.60 9.01
C PHE A 93 18.38 20.30 10.26
N THR A 94 17.10 20.07 10.54
CA THR A 94 16.46 20.38 11.82
C THR A 94 15.79 19.12 12.35
N GLU A 95 15.63 19.01 13.66
CA GLU A 95 15.01 17.84 14.29
C GLU A 95 13.59 17.61 13.76
N TYR A 96 12.82 18.68 13.59
CA TYR A 96 11.47 18.56 13.04
C TYR A 96 11.47 18.18 11.55
N ALA A 97 12.45 18.62 10.75
CA ALA A 97 12.58 18.14 9.37
C ALA A 97 12.93 16.65 9.29
N GLY A 98 13.75 16.15 10.22
CA GLY A 98 14.04 14.72 10.38
C GLY A 98 12.80 13.91 10.75
N TYR A 99 12.07 14.37 11.76
CA TYR A 99 10.78 13.78 12.15
C TYR A 99 9.79 13.76 10.98
N TYR A 100 9.61 14.89 10.29
CA TYR A 100 8.67 15.00 9.16
C TYR A 100 9.02 14.02 8.03
N ALA A 101 10.31 13.82 7.75
CA ALA A 101 10.76 12.83 6.76
C ALA A 101 10.45 11.39 7.19
N LEU A 102 10.67 11.06 8.47
CA LEU A 102 10.37 9.75 9.05
C LEU A 102 8.86 9.48 9.09
N ASP A 103 8.04 10.45 9.48
CA ASP A 103 6.59 10.32 9.46
C ASP A 103 6.07 10.08 8.03
N ARG A 104 6.59 10.83 7.04
CA ARG A 104 6.24 10.59 5.63
C ARG A 104 6.63 9.19 5.15
N TRP A 105 7.80 8.70 5.56
CA TRP A 105 8.23 7.34 5.26
C TRP A 105 7.31 6.30 5.92
N ARG A 106 7.01 6.46 7.21
CA ARG A 106 6.06 5.62 7.96
C ARG A 106 4.70 5.56 7.27
N ASN A 107 4.12 6.71 6.95
CA ASN A 107 2.80 6.79 6.33
C ASN A 107 2.79 6.15 4.93
N LYS A 108 3.85 6.35 4.14
CA LYS A 108 4.00 5.67 2.86
C LYS A 108 3.99 4.14 3.01
N ASN A 109 4.72 3.58 3.99
CA ASN A 109 4.76 2.13 4.20
C ASN A 109 3.41 1.59 4.66
N ARG A 110 2.72 2.30 5.57
CA ARG A 110 1.35 1.96 6.00
C ARG A 110 0.37 1.96 4.83
N ASP A 111 0.54 2.89 3.89
CA ASP A 111 -0.30 2.95 2.69
C ASP A 111 -0.06 1.77 1.76
N GLU A 112 1.20 1.38 1.58
CA GLU A 112 1.56 0.21 0.78
C GLU A 112 1.02 -1.08 1.41
N GLU A 113 1.14 -1.22 2.72
CA GLU A 113 0.57 -2.35 3.48
C GLU A 113 -0.95 -2.40 3.35
N TRP A 114 -1.63 -1.27 3.54
CA TRP A 114 -3.08 -1.21 3.44
C TRP A 114 -3.58 -1.46 2.02
N ILE A 115 -2.87 -0.97 1.00
CA ILE A 115 -3.17 -1.27 -0.41
C ILE A 115 -2.99 -2.77 -0.69
N ALA A 116 -1.95 -3.39 -0.13
CA ALA A 116 -1.76 -4.84 -0.24
C ALA A 116 -2.92 -5.60 0.42
N ALA A 117 -3.35 -5.19 1.61
CA ALA A 117 -4.50 -5.80 2.31
C ALA A 117 -5.81 -5.64 1.51
N ILE A 118 -6.07 -4.48 0.91
CA ILE A 118 -7.20 -4.28 -0.01
C ILE A 118 -7.09 -5.24 -1.20
N THR A 119 -5.90 -5.38 -1.77
CA THR A 119 -5.66 -6.26 -2.92
C THR A 119 -5.97 -7.72 -2.57
N THR A 120 -5.45 -8.21 -1.44
CA THR A 120 -5.73 -9.56 -0.94
C THR A 120 -7.22 -9.77 -0.70
N SER A 121 -7.90 -8.81 -0.06
CA SER A 121 -9.34 -8.90 0.18
C SER A 121 -10.16 -8.95 -1.10
N ILE A 122 -9.73 -8.29 -2.17
CA ILE A 122 -10.40 -8.37 -3.49
C ILE A 122 -10.13 -9.74 -4.10
N ASP A 123 -8.90 -10.24 -4.03
CA ASP A 123 -8.49 -11.55 -4.53
C ASP A 123 -9.29 -12.69 -3.89
N GLU A 124 -9.57 -12.59 -2.59
CA GLU A 124 -10.36 -13.57 -1.83
C GLU A 124 -11.88 -13.49 -2.11
N GLN A 125 -12.40 -12.32 -2.46
CA GLN A 125 -13.85 -12.07 -2.59
C GLN A 125 -14.35 -11.99 -4.04
N MET A 126 -13.45 -11.83 -5.01
CA MET A 126 -13.80 -11.67 -6.42
C MET A 126 -13.02 -12.66 -7.28
N SER A 127 -13.69 -13.24 -8.26
CA SER A 127 -13.01 -14.03 -9.28
C SER A 127 -12.15 -13.15 -10.20
N ASP A 128 -11.12 -13.75 -10.82
CA ASP A 128 -10.29 -13.07 -11.85
C ASP A 128 -11.13 -12.44 -12.96
N PHE A 129 -12.25 -13.08 -13.32
CA PHE A 129 -13.18 -12.58 -14.31
C PHE A 129 -13.85 -11.27 -13.85
N GLU A 130 -14.38 -11.23 -12.63
CA GLU A 130 -15.04 -10.05 -12.07
C GLU A 130 -14.04 -8.91 -11.88
N ALA A 131 -12.84 -9.22 -11.34
CA ALA A 131 -11.77 -8.25 -11.18
C ALA A 131 -11.33 -7.65 -12.53
N GLY A 132 -11.14 -8.50 -13.54
CA GLY A 132 -10.78 -8.08 -14.89
C GLY A 132 -11.89 -7.32 -15.63
N PHE A 133 -13.17 -7.58 -15.32
CA PHE A 133 -14.31 -6.80 -15.82
C PHE A 133 -14.29 -5.38 -15.24
N LEU A 134 -14.20 -5.26 -13.91
CA LEU A 134 -14.16 -3.96 -13.22
C LEU A 134 -12.94 -3.14 -13.67
N ARG A 135 -11.78 -3.77 -13.85
CA ARG A 135 -10.56 -3.11 -14.31
C ARG A 135 -10.79 -2.44 -15.67
N ARG A 136 -11.31 -3.19 -16.63
CA ARG A 136 -11.64 -2.67 -17.97
C ARG A 136 -12.74 -1.63 -17.92
N CYS A 137 -13.71 -1.75 -17.02
CA CYS A 137 -14.73 -0.73 -16.82
C CYS A 137 -14.16 0.60 -16.28
N ILE A 138 -13.16 0.56 -15.39
CA ILE A 138 -12.47 1.75 -14.88
C ILE A 138 -11.63 2.41 -15.98
N GLU A 139 -10.93 1.59 -16.78
CA GLU A 139 -10.13 2.04 -17.92
C GLU A 139 -11.01 2.62 -19.04
N ALA A 140 -12.21 2.08 -19.24
CA ALA A 140 -13.19 2.57 -20.21
C ALA A 140 -13.93 3.80 -19.65
N THR A 141 -13.61 4.96 -20.21
CA THR A 141 -13.94 6.28 -19.66
C THR A 141 -15.41 6.57 -19.34
N LEU A 142 -16.38 5.94 -20.01
CA LEU A 142 -17.81 6.27 -19.89
C LEU A 142 -18.48 5.83 -18.58
N PHE A 143 -18.01 4.75 -17.95
CA PHE A 143 -18.60 4.23 -16.69
C PHE A 143 -17.59 4.17 -15.55
N SER A 144 -16.42 4.79 -15.73
CA SER A 144 -15.31 4.72 -14.80
C SER A 144 -15.74 5.08 -13.37
N ASP A 145 -16.51 6.14 -13.15
CA ASP A 145 -16.94 6.55 -11.82
C ASP A 145 -17.81 5.51 -11.08
N ILE A 146 -18.65 4.76 -11.81
CA ILE A 146 -19.51 3.73 -11.20
C ILE A 146 -18.67 2.53 -10.76
N CYS A 147 -17.78 2.07 -11.65
CA CYS A 147 -16.90 0.95 -11.34
C CYS A 147 -15.85 1.31 -10.28
N MET A 148 -15.41 2.57 -10.25
CA MET A 148 -14.58 3.10 -9.16
C MET A 148 -15.30 3.02 -7.81
N LYS A 149 -16.60 3.35 -7.70
CA LYS A 149 -17.33 3.24 -6.42
C LYS A 149 -17.34 1.82 -5.86
N GLN A 150 -17.40 0.81 -6.72
CA GLN A 150 -17.41 -0.58 -6.29
C GLN A 150 -16.07 -1.03 -5.69
N VAL A 151 -14.95 -0.56 -6.27
CA VAL A 151 -13.61 -0.79 -5.70
C VAL A 151 -13.38 0.07 -4.46
N ALA A 152 -13.86 1.32 -4.47
CA ALA A 152 -13.74 2.26 -3.35
C ALA A 152 -14.34 1.70 -2.06
N ALA A 153 -15.42 0.92 -2.15
CA ALA A 153 -16.05 0.29 -1.01
C ALA A 153 -15.09 -0.58 -0.17
N TYR A 154 -14.03 -1.15 -0.75
CA TYR A 154 -13.06 -1.93 0.02
C TYR A 154 -12.19 -1.06 0.95
N GLY A 155 -11.85 0.16 0.54
CA GLY A 155 -11.10 1.10 1.37
C GLY A 155 -11.98 2.04 2.20
N ASP A 156 -13.12 2.48 1.68
CA ASP A 156 -14.00 3.48 2.30
C ASP A 156 -14.95 2.90 3.34
N SER A 157 -15.28 1.60 3.26
CA SER A 157 -16.25 0.98 4.18
C SER A 157 -15.73 0.75 5.60
N GLY A 158 -14.46 1.04 5.87
CA GLY A 158 -13.81 0.75 7.15
C GLY A 158 -13.61 -0.75 7.43
N LYS A 159 -14.00 -1.64 6.50
CA LYS A 159 -13.80 -3.09 6.62
C LYS A 159 -12.33 -3.48 6.68
N ILE A 160 -11.47 -2.73 6.00
CA ILE A 160 -10.02 -2.92 5.99
C ILE A 160 -9.41 -1.68 6.66
N PRO A 161 -9.19 -1.69 7.99
CA PRO A 161 -8.75 -0.51 8.73
C PRO A 161 -7.34 -0.08 8.30
N ARG A 162 -7.14 1.16 7.85
CA ARG A 162 -5.80 1.59 7.38
C ARG A 162 -4.71 1.43 8.44
N PHE A 163 -5.03 1.70 9.69
CA PHE A 163 -4.14 1.52 10.84
C PHE A 163 -4.49 0.22 11.57
N ASP A 164 -3.83 -0.88 11.21
CA ASP A 164 -4.04 -2.19 11.83
C ASP A 164 -2.70 -2.87 12.09
N HIS A 165 -2.27 -2.83 13.34
CA HIS A 165 -1.00 -3.40 13.77
C HIS A 165 -1.04 -4.93 13.93
N THR A 166 -2.20 -5.57 13.69
CA THR A 166 -2.37 -7.02 13.85
C THR A 166 -2.12 -7.80 12.55
N ARG A 167 -1.91 -7.09 11.43
CA ARG A 167 -1.67 -7.71 10.13
C ARG A 167 -0.37 -8.52 10.11
N PRO A 168 -0.35 -9.67 9.40
CA PRO A 168 0.87 -10.43 9.23
C PRO A 168 1.91 -9.55 8.53
N ILE A 169 3.08 -9.47 9.15
CA ILE A 169 4.19 -8.63 8.71
C ILE A 169 4.53 -8.98 7.26
N SER A 170 4.34 -8.01 6.35
CA SER A 170 4.89 -8.12 5.00
C SER A 170 6.41 -7.92 5.09
N PRO A 171 7.23 -8.79 4.47
CA PRO A 171 8.69 -8.66 4.51
C PRO A 171 9.21 -7.36 3.88
N PHE A 172 8.35 -6.61 3.18
CA PHE A 172 8.72 -5.39 2.46
C PHE A 172 7.99 -4.12 2.95
N SER A 173 6.99 -4.22 3.83
CA SER A 173 6.21 -3.07 4.31
C SER A 173 5.42 -3.40 5.59
N GLY A 174 5.24 -2.42 6.49
CA GLY A 174 4.21 -2.53 7.53
C GLY A 174 4.55 -3.49 8.66
N THR A 175 5.79 -3.46 9.14
CA THR A 175 6.24 -4.39 10.21
C THR A 175 5.89 -3.89 11.61
N GLY A 176 5.32 -2.68 11.72
CA GLY A 176 5.13 -1.98 12.99
C GLY A 176 6.43 -1.39 13.55
N ILE A 177 7.57 -1.71 12.96
CA ILE A 177 8.88 -1.11 13.31
C ILE A 177 8.91 0.38 12.99
N GLU A 178 8.09 0.83 12.03
CA GLU A 178 8.02 2.22 11.62
C GLU A 178 7.63 3.12 12.80
N ASP A 179 6.71 2.66 13.64
CA ASP A 179 6.27 3.38 14.84
C ASP A 179 7.36 3.40 15.91
N GLN A 180 8.07 2.29 16.08
CA GLN A 180 9.22 2.21 16.99
C GLN A 180 10.34 3.15 16.56
N ILE A 181 10.64 3.21 15.26
CA ILE A 181 11.68 4.09 14.70
C ILE A 181 11.29 5.56 14.89
N VAL A 182 10.05 5.93 14.56
CA VAL A 182 9.58 7.31 14.77
C VAL A 182 9.62 7.68 16.25
N CYS A 183 9.11 6.84 17.14
CA CYS A 183 9.11 7.17 18.57
C CYS A 183 10.51 7.16 19.19
N THR A 184 11.40 6.27 18.77
CA THR A 184 12.82 6.30 19.20
C THR A 184 13.50 7.60 18.75
N TYR A 185 13.15 8.11 17.57
CA TYR A 185 13.65 9.41 17.11
C TYR A 185 13.13 10.55 17.99
N VAL A 186 11.82 10.56 18.27
CA VAL A 186 11.18 11.55 19.16
C VAL A 186 11.78 11.51 20.57
N ASP A 187 12.02 10.32 21.13
CA ASP A 187 12.71 10.12 22.41
C ASP A 187 14.12 10.75 22.41
N GLY A 188 14.87 10.55 21.32
CA GLY A 188 16.20 11.14 21.16
C GLY A 188 16.16 12.68 21.12
N VAL A 189 15.13 13.26 20.51
CA VAL A 189 14.92 14.72 20.51
C VAL A 189 14.48 15.21 21.88
N ALA A 190 13.55 14.50 22.54
CA ALA A 190 13.06 14.82 23.88
C ALA A 190 14.20 14.87 24.91
N VAL A 191 15.08 13.86 24.92
CA VAL A 191 16.27 13.84 25.80
C VAL A 191 17.19 15.02 25.54
N ARG A 192 17.40 15.41 24.27
CA ARG A 192 18.23 16.58 23.93
C ARG A 192 17.61 17.89 24.42
N ASN A 193 16.28 17.95 24.52
CA ASN A 193 15.55 19.08 25.07
C ASN A 193 15.42 19.03 26.61
N GLY A 194 16.00 18.01 27.27
CA GLY A 194 15.93 17.85 28.73
C GLY A 194 14.57 17.34 29.22
N ILE A 195 13.74 16.80 28.33
CA ILE A 195 12.45 16.18 28.67
C ILE A 195 12.73 14.75 29.14
N SER A 196 12.16 14.39 30.29
CA SER A 196 12.23 13.01 30.77
C SER A 196 11.55 12.11 29.75
N LEU A 197 12.19 10.99 29.41
CA LEU A 197 11.55 9.96 28.59
C LEU A 197 10.22 9.60 29.23
N SER A 198 9.13 9.74 28.47
CA SER A 198 7.86 9.19 28.89
C SER A 198 8.03 7.67 28.99
N ASP A 199 7.57 7.05 30.08
CA ASP A 199 7.58 5.59 30.20
C ASP A 199 6.81 5.00 29.03
N TRP A 200 7.54 4.50 28.03
CA TRP A 200 6.97 3.87 26.84
C TRP A 200 6.28 2.58 27.29
N ASN A 201 4.99 2.70 27.59
CA ASN A 201 4.21 1.66 28.26
C ASN A 201 3.86 0.57 27.23
N PHE A 202 4.81 -0.34 27.00
CA PHE A 202 4.68 -1.51 26.11
C PHE A 202 3.42 -2.35 26.36
N GLU A 203 2.79 -2.23 27.53
CA GLU A 203 1.61 -3.00 27.93
C GLU A 203 0.28 -2.42 27.43
N LYS A 204 0.21 -1.15 27.01
CA LYS A 204 -1.07 -0.50 26.66
C LYS A 204 -1.51 -0.63 25.19
N LYS A 205 -0.75 -1.32 24.34
CA LYS A 205 -1.02 -1.46 22.90
C LYS A 205 -0.72 -2.87 22.34
N ARG A 206 -1.03 -3.92 23.09
CA ARG A 206 -1.32 -5.26 22.52
C ARG A 206 -2.82 -5.48 22.46
#